data_AF-A0A3C0AG84-F1
#
_entry.id   AF-A0A3C0AG84-F1
#
_cell.length_a   1.000
_cell.length_b   1.000
_cell.length_c   1.000
_cell.angle_alpha   90.00
_cell.angle_beta   90.00
_cell.angle_gamma   90.00
#
_symmetry.space_group_name_H-M   'P 1'
#
loop_
_entity.id
_entity.type
_entity.pdbx_description
1 polymer ?
#
loop_
_entity_poly.entity_id
_entity_poly.type
_entity_poly.pdbx_seq_one_letter_code
_entity_poly.pdbx_strand_id
1 'polypeptide(L)' 'MDMFIVRGGERLSGSVSVSGAKNSALPLMAAAMACEGETTLCSIPDLVEVTTQSQVLGSL' A
#
# COMPACT_ATOMS: atom_id res chain seq x y z
N MET A 1 -10.14 19.28 5.78
CA MET A 1 -8.77 19.65 5.40
C MET A 1 -7.91 19.26 6.56
N ASP A 2 -7.14 18.20 6.38
CA ASP A 2 -6.42 17.57 7.48
C ASP A 2 -5.00 18.16 7.53
N MET A 3 -4.51 18.41 8.74
CA MET A 3 -3.21 19.03 8.96
C MET A 3 -2.49 18.33 10.09
N PHE A 4 -1.23 18.00 9.86
CA PHE A 4 -0.32 17.58 10.93
C PHE A 4 0.42 18.79 11.47
N ILE A 5 0.33 19.01 12.78
CA ILE A 5 1.18 19.97 13.50
C ILE A 5 2.33 19.19 14.13
N VAL A 6 3.53 19.31 13.56
CA VAL A 6 4.73 18.65 14.07
C VAL A 6 5.49 19.61 15.00
N ARG A 7 5.72 19.20 16.24
CA ARG A 7 6.58 19.93 17.19
C ARG A 7 7.92 19.23 17.29
N GLY A 8 8.99 19.90 16.88
CA GLY A 8 10.36 19.40 16.99
C GLY A 8 10.94 19.56 18.41
N GLY A 9 12.22 19.20 18.56
CA GLY A 9 13.00 19.41 19.80
C GLY A 9 13.78 18.17 20.25
N GLU A 10 13.31 16.98 19.88
CA GLU A 10 13.87 15.70 20.33
C GLU A 10 14.44 14.89 19.15
N ARG A 11 15.56 14.18 19.38
CA ARG A 11 16.10 13.23 18.40
C ARG A 11 15.29 11.95 18.44
N LEU A 12 14.85 11.47 17.27
CA LEU A 12 14.23 10.15 17.15
C LEU A 12 15.27 9.05 17.43
N SER A 13 14.87 8.05 18.20
CA SER A 13 15.66 6.85 18.50
C SER A 13 14.73 5.64 18.56
N GLY A 14 15.13 4.52 17.95
CA GLY A 14 14.37 3.29 17.89
C GLY A 14 14.28 2.71 16.48
N SER A 15 13.42 1.72 16.32
CA SER A 15 13.11 1.09 15.04
C SER A 15 11.61 0.97 14.85
N VAL A 16 11.18 1.00 13.59
CA VAL A 16 9.79 0.77 13.19
C VAL A 16 9.78 -0.23 12.04
N SER A 17 8.78 -1.10 12.02
CA SER A 17 8.54 -1.96 10.86
C SER A 17 7.89 -1.13 9.76
N VAL A 18 8.42 -1.25 8.54
CA VAL A 18 7.82 -0.61 7.36
C VAL A 18 6.83 -1.56 6.71
N SER A 19 5.71 -1.03 6.25
CA SER A 19 4.78 -1.75 5.36
C SER A 19 5.45 -2.03 4.02
N GLY A 20 4.86 -2.92 3.20
CA GLY A 20 5.41 -3.20 1.89
C GLY A 20 5.32 -2.03 0.91
N ALA A 21 5.97 -2.18 -0.25
CA ALA A 21 6.13 -1.09 -1.20
C ALA A 21 4.92 -0.95 -2.13
N LYS A 22 4.25 0.22 -2.09
CA LYS A 22 3.15 0.59 -3.03
C LYS A 22 3.53 0.32 -4.48
N ASN A 23 4.73 0.75 -4.88
CA ASN A 23 5.17 0.68 -6.28
C ASN A 23 5.43 -0.76 -6.76
N SER A 24 5.62 -1.71 -5.83
CA SER A 24 5.61 -3.14 -6.14
C SER A 24 4.20 -3.71 -6.10
N ALA A 25 3.38 -3.29 -5.13
CA ALA A 25 2.01 -3.78 -4.92
C ALA A 25 1.09 -3.51 -6.12
N LEU A 26 1.03 -2.27 -6.62
CA LEU A 26 0.05 -1.91 -7.66
C LEU A 26 0.23 -2.66 -8.99
N PRO A 27 1.45 -2.80 -9.55
CA PRO A 27 1.66 -3.60 -10.75
C PRO A 27 1.35 -5.09 -10.53
N LEU A 28 1.68 -5.63 -9.34
CA LEU A 28 1.38 -7.02 -9.00
C LEU A 28 -0.13 -7.29 -8.90
N MET A 29 -0.92 -6.34 -8.38
CA MET A 29 -2.38 -6.44 -8.36
C MET A 29 -2.95 -6.53 -9.79
N ALA A 30 -2.42 -5.74 -10.72
CA ALA A 30 -2.83 -5.81 -12.12
C ALA A 30 -2.36 -7.11 -12.79
N ALA A 31 -1.12 -7.54 -12.53
CA ALA A 31 -0.58 -8.78 -13.07
C ALA A 31 -1.35 -10.02 -12.60
N ALA A 32 -1.83 -10.02 -11.35
CA ALA A 32 -2.65 -11.09 -10.80
C ALA A 32 -3.95 -11.34 -11.60
N MET A 33 -4.53 -10.29 -12.20
CA MET A 33 -5.72 -10.43 -13.05
C MET A 33 -5.44 -11.17 -14.37
N ALA A 34 -4.18 -11.25 -14.79
CA ALA A 34 -3.77 -11.95 -16.00
C ALA A 34 -3.37 -13.42 -15.73
N CYS A 35 -3.40 -13.86 -14.47
CA CYS A 35 -3.09 -15.24 -14.08
C CYS A 35 -4.37 -16.06 -13.93
N GLU A 36 -4.31 -17.35 -14.28
CA GLU A 36 -5.39 -18.29 -13.97
C GLU A 36 -5.35 -18.70 -12.49
N GLY A 37 -6.53 -18.87 -11.89
CA GLY A 37 -6.67 -19.33 -10.50
C GLY A 37 -6.57 -18.21 -9.47
N GLU A 38 -6.21 -18.58 -8.23
CA GLU A 38 -6.12 -17.65 -7.11
C GLU A 38 -4.68 -17.17 -6.89
N THR A 39 -4.49 -15.86 -6.79
CA THR A 39 -3.20 -15.24 -6.45
C THR A 39 -3.31 -14.50 -5.12
N THR A 40 -2.53 -14.92 -4.12
CA THR A 40 -2.43 -14.23 -2.83
C THR A 40 -1.23 -13.29 -2.82
N LEU A 41 -1.47 -11.98 -2.66
CA LEU A 41 -0.41 -10.99 -2.50
C LEU A 41 -0.19 -10.66 -1.02
N CYS A 42 1.05 -10.83 -0.55
CA CYS A 42 1.44 -10.57 0.84
C CYS A 42 2.12 -9.21 1.00
N SER A 43 2.12 -8.68 2.23
CA SER A 43 2.78 -7.42 2.59
C SER A 43 2.28 -6.20 1.81
N ILE A 44 0.99 -6.17 1.44
CA ILE A 44 0.40 -5.01 0.77
C ILE A 44 0.21 -3.87 1.78
N PRO A 45 0.70 -2.65 1.51
CA PRO A 45 0.51 -1.51 2.40
C PRO A 45 -0.94 -1.02 2.36
N ASP A 46 -1.43 -0.54 3.50
CA ASP A 46 -2.76 0.07 3.60
C ASP A 46 -2.68 1.55 3.17
N LEU A 47 -2.94 1.79 1.89
CA LEU A 47 -2.86 3.11 1.25
C LEU A 47 -4.08 3.32 0.36
N VAL A 48 -4.50 4.58 0.23
CA VAL A 48 -5.65 4.96 -0.62
C VAL A 48 -5.49 4.46 -2.04
N GLU A 49 -4.27 4.48 -2.60
CA GLU A 49 -4.02 3.99 -3.95
C GLU A 49 -4.22 2.48 -4.09
N VAL A 50 -3.92 1.70 -3.05
CA VAL A 50 -4.19 0.24 -3.04
C VAL A 50 -5.70 0.00 -3.02
N THR A 51 -6.43 0.71 -2.16
CA THR A 51 -7.90 0.61 -2.10
C THR A 51 -8.54 1.02 -3.44
N THR A 52 -8.08 2.13 -4.01
CA THR A 52 -8.57 2.64 -5.29
C THR A 52 -8.31 1.65 -6.42
N GLN A 53 -7.10 1.08 -6.48
CA GLN A 53 -6.78 0.08 -7.49
C GLN A 53 -7.62 -1.19 -7.34
N SER A 54 -7.86 -1.64 -6.10
CA SER A 54 -8.74 -2.79 -5.85
C SER A 54 -10.17 -2.54 -6.34
N GLN A 55 -10.70 -1.32 -6.16
CA GLN A 55 -12.02 -0.93 -6.67
C GLN A 55 -12.06 -0.92 -8.21
N VAL A 56 -11.02 -0.36 -8.84
CA VAL A 56 -10.91 -0.33 -10.30
C VAL A 56 -10.85 -1.74 -10.86
N LEU A 57 -9.97 -2.59 -10.35
CA LEU A 57 -9.82 -3.98 -10.83
C LEU A 57 -11.09 -4.80 -10.58
N GLY A 58 -11.81 -4.57 -9.47
CA GLY A 58 -13.09 -5.22 -9.19
C GLY A 58 -14.26 -4.71 -10.03
N SER A 59 -14.07 -3.66 -10.83
CA SER A 59 -15.07 -3.12 -11.75
C SER A 59 -14.87 -3.53 -13.21
N LEU A 60 -13.77 -4.25 -13.51
CA LEU A 60 -13.47 -4.82 -14.82
C LEU A 60 -14.26 -6.12 -15.04
#